data_AF-A0A929HYQ9-F1
#
_entry.id   AF-A0A929HYQ9-F1
#
_cell.length_a   1.000
_cell.length_b   1.000
_cell.length_c   1.000
_cell.angle_alpha   90.00
_cell.angle_beta   90.00
_cell.angle_gamma   90.00
#
_symmetry.space_group_name_H-M   'P 1'
#
loop_
_entity.id
_entity.type
_entity.pdbx_description
1 polymer ?
#
loop_
_entity_poly.entity_id
_entity_poly.type
_entity_poly.pdbx_seq_one_letter_code
_entity_poly.pdbx_strand_id
1 'polypeptide(L)'
;MDSVKDYFLCDKCKNRDFVRIYNFSVRFRSVNFSDDLMYDEVVEERYQCTRCQKIFSKPKIDTRLRKMINKRPKSVVATKERG
;
A
#
# COMPACT_ATOMS: atom_id res chain seq x y z
N MET A 1 25.02 -9.43 12.69
CA MET A 1 24.24 -9.49 11.43
C MET A 1 23.57 -8.15 11.28
N ASP A 2 24.04 -7.32 10.35
CA ASP A 2 23.48 -5.98 10.18
C ASP A 2 22.28 -6.04 9.23
N SER A 3 21.07 -5.93 9.79
CA SER A 3 19.84 -5.83 8.99
C SER A 3 19.54 -4.36 8.68
N VAL A 4 19.48 -4.00 7.40
CA VAL A 4 19.08 -2.64 7.00
C VAL A 4 17.56 -2.58 6.84
N LYS A 5 16.88 -1.83 7.71
CA LYS A 5 15.43 -1.63 7.69
C LYS A 5 15.07 -0.25 7.12
N ASP A 6 14.47 -0.22 5.93
CA ASP A 6 13.89 1.01 5.37
C ASP A 6 12.40 1.09 5.71
N TYR A 7 11.93 2.31 5.96
CA TYR A 7 10.52 2.59 6.23
C TYR A 7 9.84 3.20 5.01
N PHE A 8 8.57 2.86 4.81
CA PHE A 8 7.72 3.64 3.92
C PHE A 8 7.49 5.03 4.53
N LEU A 9 7.86 6.08 3.79
CA LEU A 9 7.69 7.46 4.23
C LEU A 9 6.57 8.16 3.45
N CYS A 10 5.82 9.00 4.15
CA CYS A 10 4.82 9.86 3.55
C CYS A 10 5.47 10.72 2.46
N ASP A 11 4.91 10.66 1.25
CA ASP A 11 5.46 11.39 0.11
C ASP A 11 5.34 12.92 0.24
N LYS A 12 4.44 13.41 1.11
CA LYS A 12 4.22 14.83 1.40
C LYS A 12 5.11 15.38 2.52
N CYS A 13 5.21 14.68 3.65
CA CYS A 13 5.88 15.21 4.86
C CYS A 13 6.98 14.32 5.44
N LYS A 14 7.35 13.26 4.73
CA LYS A 14 8.39 12.28 5.12
C LYS A 14 8.16 11.58 6.47
N ASN A 15 6.98 11.72 7.07
CA ASN A 15 6.58 11.00 8.26
C ASN A 15 6.53 9.49 8.02
N ARG A 16 6.90 8.68 9.02
CA ARG A 16 6.87 7.22 8.95
C ARG A 16 5.62 6.60 9.59
N ASP A 17 4.89 7.37 10.39
CA ASP A 17 3.78 6.87 11.20
C ASP A 17 2.44 7.05 10.48
N PHE A 18 1.63 5.99 10.51
CA PHE A 18 0.34 5.93 9.84
C PHE A 18 -0.68 5.23 10.74
N VAL A 19 -1.93 5.70 10.71
CA VAL A 19 -3.07 5.00 11.29
C VAL A 19 -3.84 4.27 10.18
N ARG A 20 -4.33 3.07 10.48
CA ARG A 20 -5.22 2.33 9.59
C ARG A 20 -6.64 2.88 9.74
N ILE A 21 -7.28 3.19 8.62
CA ILE A 21 -8.67 3.61 8.54
C ILE A 21 -9.39 2.76 7.49
N TYR A 22 -10.72 2.71 7.57
CA TYR A 22 -11.55 1.97 6.64
C TYR A 22 -12.54 2.91 5.97
N ASN A 23 -12.69 2.73 4.66
CA ASN A 23 -13.80 3.33 3.92
C ASN A 23 -14.83 2.24 3.63
N PHE A 24 -16.11 2.60 3.75
CA PHE A 24 -17.25 1.76 3.39
C PHE A 24 -17.91 2.39 2.18
N SER A 25 -18.10 1.62 1.11
CA SER A 25 -18.78 2.08 -0.09
C SER A 25 -19.66 0.98 -0.66
N VAL A 26 -20.60 1.38 -1.50
CA VAL A 26 -21.44 0.47 -2.27
C VAL A 26 -21.07 0.62 -3.74
N ARG A 27 -20.78 -0.49 -4.40
CA ARG A 27 -20.45 -0.53 -5.83
C ARG A 27 -21.64 -1.08 -6.60
N PHE A 28 -22.27 -0.22 -7.39
CA PHE A 28 -23.34 -0.62 -8.30
C PHE A 28 -22.75 -1.20 -9.59
N ARG A 29 -23.33 -2.29 -10.08
CA ARG A 29 -23.02 -2.89 -11.39
C ARG A 29 -24.32 -3.03 -12.16
N SER A 30 -24.33 -2.47 -13.37
CA SER A 30 -25.36 -2.78 -14.36
C SER A 30 -25.08 -4.19 -14.91
N VAL A 31 -26.08 -5.05 -14.90
CA VAL A 31 -26.02 -6.32 -15.62
C VAL A 31 -26.76 -6.13 -16.94
N ASN A 32 -26.17 -6.59 -18.04
CA ASN A 32 -26.91 -6.63 -19.30
C ASN A 32 -28.12 -7.54 -19.07
N PHE A 33 -29.30 -7.13 -19.58
CA PHE A 33 -30.58 -7.85 -19.53
C PHE A 33 -31.50 -7.64 -18.30
N SER A 34 -31.23 -6.66 -17.41
CA SER A 34 -32.22 -6.21 -16.41
C SER A 34 -32.12 -4.71 -16.16
N ASP A 35 -33.25 -4.06 -15.86
CA ASP A 35 -33.31 -2.68 -15.35
C ASP A 35 -32.83 -2.59 -13.88
N ASP A 36 -32.57 -3.72 -13.22
CA ASP A 36 -32.10 -3.79 -11.85
C ASP A 36 -30.58 -3.58 -11.72
N LEU A 37 -30.18 -2.73 -10.77
CA LEU A 37 -28.80 -2.53 -10.37
C LEU A 37 -28.40 -3.54 -9.30
N MET A 38 -27.42 -4.40 -9.60
CA MET A 38 -26.77 -5.18 -8.54
C MET A 38 -25.82 -4.30 -7.75
N TYR A 39 -25.70 -4.54 -6.45
CA TYR A 39 -24.78 -3.82 -5.59
C TYR A 39 -23.90 -4.75 -4.76
N ASP A 40 -22.64 -4.37 -4.60
CA ASP A 40 -21.71 -4.99 -3.67
C ASP A 40 -21.35 -3.97 -2.58
N GLU A 41 -21.40 -4.37 -1.32
CA GLU A 41 -20.74 -3.62 -0.25
C GLU A 41 -19.23 -3.83 -0.33
N VAL A 42 -18.48 -2.75 -0.21
CA VAL A 42 -17.02 -2.72 -0.34
C VAL A 42 -16.42 -2.06 0.89
N VAL A 43 -15.53 -2.78 1.56
CA VAL A 43 -14.72 -2.26 2.66
C VAL A 43 -13.28 -2.11 2.19
N GLU A 44 -12.76 -0.88 2.19
CA GLU A 44 -11.40 -0.59 1.73
C GLU A 44 -10.48 -0.20 2.89
N GLU A 45 -9.39 -0.95 3.07
CA GLU A 45 -8.30 -0.59 3.97
C GLU A 45 -7.47 0.57 3.40
N ARG A 46 -7.36 1.66 4.17
CA ARG A 46 -6.55 2.84 3.85
C ARG A 46 -5.64 3.19 5.02
N TYR A 47 -4.60 3.95 4.73
CA TYR A 47 -3.59 4.37 5.71
C TYR A 47 -3.44 5.89 5.69
N GLN A 48 -3.70 6.54 6.82
CA GLN A 48 -3.61 7.97 6.96
C GLN A 48 -2.31 8.36 7.67
N CYS A 49 -1.55 9.28 7.08
CA CYS A 49 -0.36 9.83 7.71
C CYS A 49 -0.74 10.60 8.97
N THR A 50 -0.14 10.28 10.11
CA THR A 50 -0.46 10.93 11.40
C THR A 50 -0.04 12.40 11.45
N ARG A 51 0.89 12.83 10.58
CA ARG A 51 1.40 14.21 10.56
C ARG A 51 0.64 15.14 9.62
N CYS A 52 0.38 14.71 8.38
CA CYS A 52 -0.20 15.58 7.34
C CYS A 52 -1.57 15.10 6.84
N GLN A 53 -2.12 14.05 7.45
CA GLN A 53 -3.43 13.47 7.17
C GLN A 53 -3.65 12.95 5.75
N LYS A 54 -2.61 12.94 4.90
CA LYS A 54 -2.67 12.37 3.55
C LYS A 54 -2.96 10.87 3.63
N ILE A 55 -3.91 10.40 2.82
CA ILE A 55 -4.38 9.02 2.79
C ILE A 55 -3.69 8.24 1.66
N PHE A 56 -3.36 6.99 1.92
CA PHE A 56 -2.74 6.04 1.02
C PHE A 56 -3.59 4.77 0.97
N SER A 57 -3.78 4.21 -0.23
CA SER A 57 -4.39 2.89 -0.37
C SER A 57 -3.34 1.80 -0.15
N LYS A 58 -3.77 0.62 0.31
CA LYS A 58 -2.90 -0.56 0.44
C LYS A 58 -2.12 -0.88 -0.86
N PRO A 59 -2.75 -0.91 -2.06
CA PRO A 59 -2.03 -1.16 -3.31
C PRO A 59 -0.93 -0.11 -3.61
N LYS A 60 -1.15 1.15 -3.22
CA LYS A 60 -0.17 2.22 -3.40
C LYS A 60 1.04 2.02 -2.50
N ILE A 61 0.83 1.61 -1.24
CA ILE A 61 1.91 1.30 -0.31
C ILE A 61 2.70 0.09 -0.81
N ASP A 62 2.03 -0.99 -1.20
CA ASP A 62 2.68 -2.21 -1.71
C ASP A 62 3.54 -1.92 -2.94
N THR A 63 3.01 -1.13 -3.88
CA THR A 63 3.75 -0.70 -5.07
C THR A 63 5.02 0.08 -4.70
N ARG A 64 4.95 0.94 -3.68
CA ARG A 64 6.10 1.73 -3.23
C ARG A 64 7.14 0.86 -2.51
N LEU A 65 6.71 -0.07 -1.67
CA LEU A 65 7.60 -1.03 -1.01
C LEU A 65 8.33 -1.89 -2.04
N ARG A 66 7.63 -2.42 -3.06
CA ARG A 66 8.25 -3.14 -4.19
C ARG A 66 9.30 -2.29 -4.90
N LYS A 67 9.03 -1.00 -5.14
CA LYS A 67 10.01 -0.07 -5.72
C LYS A 67 11.22 0.15 -4.81
N MET A 68 11.04 0.19 -3.49
CA MET A 68 12.15 0.31 -2.54
C MET A 68 13.05 -0.93 -2.58
N ILE A 69 12.45 -2.13 -2.63
CA ILE A 69 13.17 -3.40 -2.77
C ILE A 69 13.99 -3.40 -4.06
N ASN A 70 13.37 -3.06 -5.20
CA ASN A 70 14.03 -3.08 -6.51
C ASN A 70 15.15 -2.03 -6.68
N LYS A 71 15.14 -0.95 -5.88
CA LYS A 71 16.18 0.08 -5.90
C LYS A 71 17.44 -0.33 -5.13
N ARG A 72 17.36 -1.33 -4.25
CA ARG A 72 18.55 -1.84 -3.55
C ARG A 72 19.34 -2.71 -4.54
N PRO A 73 20.65 -2.45 -4.71
CA PRO A 73 21.47 -3.28 -5.58
C PRO A 73 21.50 -4.73 -5.06
N LYS A 74 21.32 -5.69 -5.96
CA LYS A 74 21.29 -7.14 -5.65
C LYS A 74 22.59 -7.65 -4.98
N SER A 75 23.68 -6.88 -5.06
CA SER A 75 24.98 -7.19 -4.46
C SER A 75 24.99 -7.23 -2.94
N VAL A 76 23.97 -6.70 -2.25
CA VAL A 76 23.87 -6.79 -0.77
C VAL A 76 23.18 -8.08 -0.31
N VAL A 77 22.48 -8.79 -1.21
CA VAL A 77 21.71 -10.00 -0.88
C VAL A 77 22.47 -11.29 -1.23
N ALA A 78 23.53 -11.21 -2.05
CA ALA A 78 24.20 -12.38 -2.64
C ALA A 78 25.68 -12.58 -2.19
N THR A 79 26.09 -12.12 -1.00
CA THR A 79 27.47 -12.33 -0.50
C THR A 79 27.59 -13.46 0.53
N LYS A 80 26.73 -14.48 0.51
CA LYS A 80 26.90 -15.61 1.45
C LYS A 80 26.43 -16.97 0.94
N GLU A 81 26.83 -17.34 -0.28
CA GLU A 81 26.84 -18.75 -0.71
C GLU A 81 28.11 -19.03 -1.53
N ARG A 82 29.25 -19.02 -0.84
CA ARG A 82 30.48 -19.71 -1.27
C ARG A 82 31.15 -20.26 -0.02
N GLY A 83 30.77 -21.50 0.31
CA GLY A 83 31.59 -22.44 1.07
C GLY A 83 32.20 -23.42 0.09
#